data_AF-A0A8I1USA1-F1
#
_entry.id   AF-A0A8I1USA1-F1
#
_cell.length_a   1.000
_cell.length_b   1.000
_cell.length_c   1.000
_cell.angle_alpha   90.00
_cell.angle_beta   90.00
_cell.angle_gamma   90.00
#
_symmetry.space_group_name_H-M   'P 1'
#
loop_
_entity.id
_entity.type
_entity.pdbx_description
1 polymer ?
#
loop_
_entity_poly.entity_id
_entity_poly.type
_entity_poly.pdbx_seq_one_letter_code
_entity_poly.pdbx_strand_id
1 'polypeptide(L)'
;MKRRVAAFAALFALFAFPAFAASSTANARGYDNGPVWDIAAIQTKDGYFDDYMKFVTTTWKTQQEALKKAGYITGYKVYVVADPRDGEPDIYLATEFKNMAAMDVPLDEMDAFARKMFGSIETANKQQADRGTIRTIRGNMLMREIVFK
;
A
#
# COMPACT_ATOMS: atom_id res chain seq x y z
N MET A 1 -34.87 65.57 -26.64
CA MET A 1 -33.53 66.20 -26.64
C MET A 1 -33.06 66.38 -25.19
N LYS A 2 -31.82 65.97 -24.90
CA LYS A 2 -30.92 66.38 -23.77
C LYS A 2 -31.33 65.95 -22.34
N ARG A 3 -30.63 64.94 -21.74
CA ARG A 3 -29.47 64.99 -20.80
C ARG A 3 -29.87 65.46 -19.38
N ARG A 4 -29.40 64.96 -18.22
CA ARG A 4 -28.47 63.91 -17.74
C ARG A 4 -28.63 63.86 -16.20
N VAL A 5 -28.51 62.67 -15.61
CA VAL A 5 -27.89 62.30 -14.31
C VAL A 5 -28.28 63.05 -13.01
N ALA A 6 -28.74 62.29 -12.02
CA ALA A 6 -28.28 62.43 -10.63
C ALA A 6 -28.30 61.06 -9.93
N ALA A 7 -27.12 60.65 -9.45
CA ALA A 7 -26.88 59.45 -8.67
C ALA A 7 -27.29 59.67 -7.20
N PHE A 8 -27.86 58.64 -6.57
CA PHE A 8 -27.86 58.53 -5.10
C PHE A 8 -27.18 57.23 -4.72
N ALA A 9 -25.95 57.38 -4.24
CA ALA A 9 -25.12 56.32 -3.71
C ALA A 9 -25.77 55.72 -2.46
N ALA A 10 -26.04 54.42 -2.50
CA ALA A 10 -26.53 53.66 -1.36
C ALA A 10 -25.45 53.59 -0.28
N LEU A 11 -25.83 54.02 0.90
CA LEU A 11 -25.05 54.14 2.13
C LEU A 11 -24.57 52.75 2.59
N PHE A 12 -23.27 52.49 2.46
CA PHE A 12 -22.60 51.34 3.10
C PHE A 12 -22.38 51.65 4.58
N ALA A 13 -23.32 51.26 5.44
CA ALA A 13 -23.15 51.33 6.88
C ALA A 13 -22.50 50.04 7.41
N LEU A 14 -21.24 50.20 7.84
CA LEU A 14 -20.45 49.25 8.63
C LEU A 14 -21.27 48.60 9.76
N PHE A 15 -21.39 47.27 9.73
CA PHE A 15 -21.47 46.46 10.95
C PHE A 15 -20.18 45.65 11.06
N ALA A 16 -19.26 46.17 11.87
CA ALA A 16 -18.05 45.48 12.28
C ALA A 16 -18.43 44.31 13.19
N PHE A 17 -18.49 43.10 12.63
CA PHE A 17 -18.32 41.90 13.42
C PHE A 17 -16.83 41.72 13.69
N PRO A 18 -16.35 41.73 14.94
CA PRO A 18 -15.03 41.19 15.21
C PRO A 18 -15.13 39.71 14.85
N ALA A 19 -14.53 39.34 13.72
CA ALA A 19 -14.22 37.95 13.45
C ALA A 19 -13.31 37.51 14.60
N PHE A 20 -13.87 36.85 15.61
CA PHE A 20 -13.11 35.95 16.45
C PHE A 20 -12.53 34.93 15.46
N ALA A 21 -11.32 35.20 15.00
CA ALA A 21 -10.47 34.18 14.44
C ALA A 21 -10.26 33.22 15.59
N ALA A 22 -11.12 32.21 15.68
CA ALA A 22 -10.77 31.00 16.37
C ALA A 22 -9.49 30.54 15.68
N SER A 23 -8.34 30.86 16.28
CA SER A 23 -7.11 30.15 16.00
C SER A 23 -7.43 28.71 16.34
N SER A 24 -7.87 27.95 15.34
CA SER A 24 -7.75 26.52 15.38
C SER A 24 -6.24 26.27 15.37
N THR A 25 -5.64 26.30 16.55
CA THR A 25 -4.48 25.48 16.83
C THR A 25 -4.97 24.04 16.74
N ALA A 26 -5.26 23.60 15.51
CA ALA A 26 -5.33 22.20 15.18
C ALA A 26 -4.00 21.66 15.67
N ASN A 27 -4.03 20.94 16.80
CA ASN A 27 -2.83 20.33 17.37
C ASN A 27 -2.14 19.60 16.23
N ALA A 28 -1.05 20.19 15.72
CA ALA A 28 -0.39 19.68 14.55
C ALA A 28 0.18 18.33 14.95
N ARG A 29 -0.41 17.25 14.44
CA ARG A 29 0.09 15.90 14.73
C ARG A 29 1.54 15.85 14.29
N GLY A 30 2.42 15.34 15.14
CA GLY A 30 3.86 15.15 14.87
C GLY A 30 4.16 13.98 13.91
N TYR A 31 3.15 13.52 13.18
CA TYR A 31 3.26 12.42 12.22
C TYR A 31 2.29 12.60 11.06
N ASP A 32 2.52 11.86 9.99
CA ASP A 32 1.68 11.76 8.81
C ASP A 32 1.64 10.31 8.28
N ASN A 33 0.76 10.07 7.31
CA ASN A 33 0.68 8.81 6.60
C ASN A 33 1.84 8.69 5.61
N GLY A 34 2.55 7.56 5.69
CA GLY A 34 3.52 7.10 4.71
C GLY A 34 2.95 6.06 3.74
N PRO A 35 3.85 5.28 3.12
CA PRO A 35 3.49 4.16 2.26
C PRO A 35 2.58 3.12 2.94
N VAL A 36 1.96 2.28 2.12
CA VAL A 36 1.15 1.15 2.58
C VAL A 36 1.92 -0.13 2.35
N TRP A 37 1.94 -1.02 3.34
CA TRP A 37 2.62 -2.31 3.29
C TRP A 37 1.62 -3.45 3.31
N ASP A 38 1.70 -4.34 2.32
CA ASP A 38 1.02 -5.64 2.33
C ASP A 38 2.01 -6.71 2.78
N ILE A 39 1.74 -7.35 3.92
CA ILE A 39 2.69 -8.22 4.62
C ILE A 39 2.11 -9.63 4.78
N ALA A 40 2.55 -10.54 3.92
CA ALA A 40 2.17 -11.94 3.98
C ALA A 40 2.95 -12.66 5.09
N ALA A 41 2.22 -13.30 6.00
CA ALA A 41 2.76 -14.09 7.10
C ALA A 41 2.87 -15.56 6.71
N ILE A 42 4.10 -16.07 6.65
CA ILE A 42 4.40 -17.42 6.19
C ILE A 42 5.01 -18.22 7.34
N GLN A 43 4.51 -19.43 7.55
CA GLN A 43 5.16 -20.44 8.38
C GLN A 43 5.62 -21.58 7.47
N THR A 44 6.91 -21.84 7.38
CA THR A 44 7.41 -23.02 6.67
C THR A 44 7.10 -24.30 7.46
N LYS A 45 6.99 -25.44 6.77
CA LYS A 45 6.88 -26.73 7.45
C LYS A 45 8.28 -27.18 7.91
N ASP A 46 8.32 -28.03 8.93
CA ASP A 46 9.56 -28.56 9.48
C ASP A 46 10.49 -29.10 8.37
N GLY A 47 11.72 -28.57 8.32
CA GLY A 47 12.73 -28.93 7.34
C GLY A 47 12.62 -28.25 5.96
N TYR A 48 11.61 -27.40 5.73
CA TYR A 48 11.35 -26.79 4.42
C TYR A 48 11.73 -25.29 4.32
N PHE A 49 12.42 -24.74 5.31
CA PHE A 49 12.82 -23.33 5.31
C PHE A 49 13.62 -22.95 4.05
N ASP A 50 14.67 -23.71 3.74
CA ASP A 50 15.55 -23.43 2.60
C ASP A 50 14.83 -23.64 1.25
N ASP A 51 13.95 -24.63 1.16
CA ASP A 51 13.13 -24.87 -0.03
C ASP A 51 12.20 -23.68 -0.30
N TYR A 52 11.60 -23.13 0.76
CA TYR A 52 10.79 -21.93 0.61
C TYR A 52 11.65 -20.70 0.27
N MET A 53 12.81 -20.53 0.91
CA MET A 53 13.71 -19.41 0.60
C MET A 53 14.29 -19.48 -0.82
N LYS A 54 14.46 -20.68 -1.40
CA LYS A 54 14.78 -20.84 -2.82
C LYS A 54 13.69 -20.25 -3.71
N PHE A 55 12.41 -20.48 -3.39
CA PHE A 55 11.30 -19.82 -4.09
C PHE A 55 11.33 -18.30 -3.89
N VAL A 56 11.56 -17.83 -2.66
CA VAL A 56 11.60 -16.40 -2.32
C VAL A 56 12.69 -15.68 -3.13
N THR A 57 13.89 -16.24 -3.17
CA THR A 57 15.06 -15.64 -3.83
C THR A 57 15.04 -15.74 -5.36
N THR A 58 14.19 -16.59 -5.93
CA THR A 58 14.03 -16.77 -7.37
C THR A 58 12.71 -16.17 -7.85
N THR A 59 11.63 -16.95 -7.82
CA THR A 59 10.35 -16.61 -8.42
C THR A 59 9.67 -15.43 -7.76
N TRP A 60 9.65 -15.34 -6.43
CA TRP A 60 9.02 -14.20 -5.75
C TRP A 60 9.79 -12.91 -5.99
N LYS A 61 11.12 -12.93 -5.82
CA LYS A 61 11.97 -11.76 -6.11
C LYS A 61 11.80 -11.26 -7.55
N THR A 62 11.77 -12.15 -8.54
CA THR A 62 11.53 -11.77 -9.94
C THR A 62 10.19 -11.07 -10.13
N GLN A 63 9.13 -11.53 -9.46
CA GLN A 63 7.82 -10.87 -9.50
C GLN A 63 7.88 -9.48 -8.87
N GLN A 64 8.48 -9.34 -7.68
CA GLN A 64 8.58 -8.05 -7.01
C GLN A 64 9.37 -7.03 -7.84
N GLU A 65 10.48 -7.43 -8.47
CA GLU A 65 11.22 -6.54 -9.37
C GLU A 65 10.42 -6.17 -10.63
N ALA A 66 9.62 -7.09 -11.17
CA ALA A 66 8.74 -6.79 -12.30
C ALA A 66 7.61 -5.80 -11.90
N LEU A 67 6.99 -5.99 -10.73
CA LEU A 67 6.00 -5.08 -10.18
C LEU A 67 6.58 -3.70 -9.92
N LYS A 68 7.79 -3.64 -9.36
CA LYS A 68 8.51 -2.38 -9.09
C LYS A 68 8.83 -1.65 -10.39
N LYS A 69 9.34 -2.38 -11.39
CA LYS A 69 9.64 -1.81 -12.72
C LYS A 69 8.38 -1.31 -13.45
N ALA A 70 7.24 -1.95 -13.24
CA ALA A 70 5.96 -1.52 -13.80
C ALA A 70 5.32 -0.36 -13.00
N GLY A 71 5.86 -0.02 -11.83
CA GLY A 71 5.38 1.08 -11.00
C GLY A 71 4.21 0.75 -10.07
N TYR A 72 3.81 -0.52 -9.95
CA TYR A 72 2.74 -0.92 -9.03
C TYR A 72 3.18 -0.85 -7.56
N ILE A 73 4.46 -1.12 -7.30
CA ILE A 73 5.05 -1.12 -5.96
C ILE A 73 6.27 -0.20 -5.93
N THR A 74 6.58 0.37 -4.77
CA THR A 74 7.77 1.21 -4.57
C THR A 74 8.94 0.43 -3.99
N GLY A 75 8.67 -0.70 -3.35
CA GLY A 75 9.68 -1.51 -2.69
C GLY A 75 9.15 -2.84 -2.18
N TYR A 76 10.04 -3.66 -1.64
CA TYR A 76 9.71 -4.91 -0.96
C TYR A 76 10.81 -5.29 0.02
N LYS A 77 10.45 -6.06 1.04
CA LYS A 77 11.36 -6.55 2.08
C LYS A 77 11.01 -8.00 2.45
N VAL A 78 12.00 -8.73 2.93
CA VAL A 78 11.85 -10.07 3.51
C VAL A 78 12.36 -10.01 4.93
N TYR A 79 11.56 -10.47 5.88
CA TYR A 79 11.95 -10.61 7.27
C TYR A 79 11.89 -12.08 7.66
N VAL A 80 12.93 -12.55 8.34
CA VAL A 80 12.94 -13.86 9.01
C VAL A 80 12.77 -13.58 10.49
N VAL A 81 11.85 -14.29 11.13
CA VAL A 81 11.67 -14.22 12.58
C VAL A 81 12.77 -15.07 13.21
N ALA A 82 13.66 -14.43 13.98
CA ALA A 82 14.80 -15.11 14.58
C ALA A 82 14.37 -16.19 15.59
N ASP A 83 13.29 -15.94 16.33
CA ASP A 83 12.77 -16.82 17.37
C ASP A 83 11.24 -16.95 17.24
N PRO A 84 10.73 -17.70 16.25
CA PRO A 84 9.29 -17.85 16.05
C PRO A 84 8.68 -18.68 17.18
N ARG A 85 7.52 -18.25 17.69
CA ARG A 85 6.74 -19.05 18.63
C ARG A 85 5.99 -20.16 17.89
N ASP A 86 5.57 -21.18 18.63
CA ASP A 86 4.77 -22.25 18.04
C ASP A 86 3.50 -21.71 17.36
N GLY A 87 3.22 -22.19 16.15
CA GLY A 87 2.13 -21.73 15.30
C GLY A 87 2.31 -20.34 14.66
N GLU A 88 3.41 -19.64 14.90
CA GLU A 88 3.68 -18.33 14.32
C GLU A 88 4.44 -18.42 12.99
N PRO A 89 4.30 -17.40 12.13
CA PRO A 89 5.13 -17.29 10.93
C PRO A 89 6.63 -17.19 11.28
N ASP A 90 7.45 -17.84 10.47
CA ASP A 90 8.92 -17.73 10.48
C ASP A 90 9.43 -16.72 9.44
N ILE A 91 8.59 -16.36 8.46
CA ILE A 91 8.92 -15.42 7.38
C ILE A 91 7.78 -14.43 7.16
N TYR A 92 8.13 -13.16 6.98
CA TYR A 92 7.24 -12.13 6.44
C TYR A 92 7.74 -11.63 5.09
N LEU A 93 6.85 -11.65 4.10
CA LEU A 93 7.07 -11.06 2.78
C LEU A 93 6.30 -9.75 2.70
N ALA A 94 7.01 -8.63 2.63
CA ALA A 94 6.42 -7.30 2.70
C ALA A 94 6.53 -6.59 1.35
N THR A 95 5.41 -6.12 0.82
CA THR A 95 5.31 -5.37 -0.44
C THR A 95 4.87 -3.94 -0.15
N GLU A 96 5.63 -2.96 -0.63
CA GLU A 96 5.38 -1.53 -0.38
C GLU A 96 4.66 -0.89 -1.55
N PHE A 97 3.52 -0.26 -1.27
CA PHE A 97 2.73 0.52 -2.19
C PHE A 97 2.83 2.00 -1.81
N LYS A 98 2.87 2.86 -2.83
CA LYS A 98 2.91 4.31 -2.63
C LYS A 98 1.75 4.81 -1.78
N ASN A 99 0.56 4.25 -1.97
CA ASN A 99 -0.68 4.58 -1.25
C ASN A 99 -1.75 3.51 -1.54
N MET A 100 -2.94 3.65 -0.93
CA MET A 100 -4.06 2.72 -1.14
C MET A 100 -4.56 2.68 -2.59
N ALA A 101 -4.51 3.80 -3.33
CA ALA A 101 -4.99 3.84 -4.71
C ALA A 101 -4.12 2.99 -5.65
N ALA A 102 -2.83 2.83 -5.35
CA ALA A 102 -1.94 1.96 -6.11
C ALA A 102 -2.33 0.47 -6.04
N MET A 103 -3.18 0.08 -5.09
CA MET A 103 -3.66 -1.29 -4.93
C MET A 103 -4.92 -1.60 -5.76
N ASP A 104 -5.60 -0.58 -6.28
CA ASP A 104 -6.84 -0.72 -7.05
C ASP A 104 -6.54 -0.94 -8.55
N VAL A 105 -5.75 -1.99 -8.84
CA VAL A 105 -5.31 -2.34 -10.20
C VAL A 105 -6.43 -3.10 -10.92
N PRO A 106 -6.79 -2.74 -12.16
CA PRO A 106 -7.79 -3.48 -12.94
C PRO A 106 -7.44 -4.97 -13.08
N LEU A 107 -8.44 -5.84 -12.98
CA LEU A 107 -8.24 -7.29 -13.06
C LEU A 107 -7.60 -7.74 -14.38
N ASP A 108 -7.97 -7.13 -15.51
CA ASP A 108 -7.39 -7.45 -16.82
C ASP A 108 -5.87 -7.18 -16.87
N GLU A 109 -5.42 -6.16 -16.14
CA GLU A 109 -4.02 -5.78 -16.03
C GLU A 109 -3.26 -6.74 -15.11
N MET A 110 -3.87 -7.14 -13.97
CA MET A 110 -3.33 -8.20 -13.11
C MET A 110 -3.20 -9.53 -13.85
N ASP A 111 -4.21 -9.90 -14.63
CA ASP A 111 -4.24 -11.10 -15.45
C ASP A 111 -3.18 -11.06 -16.56
N ALA A 112 -2.98 -9.91 -17.20
CA ALA A 112 -1.92 -9.72 -18.19
C ALA A 112 -0.53 -9.87 -17.56
N PHE A 113 -0.33 -9.32 -16.36
CA PHE A 113 0.90 -9.50 -15.60
C PHE A 113 1.12 -10.98 -15.23
N ALA A 114 0.09 -11.67 -14.74
CA ALA A 114 0.16 -13.09 -14.41
C ALA A 114 0.51 -13.95 -15.62
N ARG A 115 -0.12 -13.72 -16.78
CA ARG A 115 0.23 -14.41 -18.04
C ARG A 115 1.67 -14.14 -18.45
N LYS A 116 2.15 -12.91 -18.33
CA LYS A 116 3.55 -12.55 -18.62
C LYS A 116 4.54 -13.28 -17.72
N MET A 117 4.20 -13.48 -16.45
CA MET A 117 5.12 -14.06 -15.47
C MET A 117 5.08 -15.58 -15.38
N PHE A 118 3.90 -16.17 -15.57
CA PHE A 118 3.66 -17.59 -15.35
C PHE A 118 3.22 -18.34 -16.61
N GLY A 119 3.08 -17.65 -17.75
CA GLY A 119 2.55 -18.20 -18.99
C GLY A 119 1.02 -18.32 -19.01
N SER A 120 0.40 -18.70 -17.88
CA SER A 120 -1.05 -18.74 -17.71
C SER A 120 -1.47 -18.55 -16.25
N ILE A 121 -2.73 -18.14 -16.04
CA ILE A 121 -3.34 -18.01 -14.71
C ILE A 121 -3.42 -19.39 -14.03
N GLU A 122 -3.75 -20.44 -14.79
CA GLU A 122 -3.80 -21.81 -14.29
C GLU A 122 -2.44 -22.27 -13.74
N THR A 123 -1.35 -21.98 -14.46
CA THR A 123 0.01 -22.28 -14.00
C THR A 123 0.33 -21.53 -12.71
N ALA A 124 -0.02 -20.24 -12.63
CA ALA A 124 0.18 -19.44 -11.42
C ALA A 124 -0.56 -20.03 -10.21
N ASN A 125 -1.83 -20.42 -10.40
CA ASN A 125 -2.66 -21.04 -9.38
C ASN A 125 -2.10 -22.39 -8.92
N LYS A 126 -1.68 -23.24 -9.87
CA LYS A 126 -1.04 -24.51 -9.56
C LYS A 126 0.23 -24.32 -8.74
N GLN A 127 1.11 -23.41 -9.14
CA GLN A 127 2.33 -23.12 -8.40
C GLN A 127 2.04 -22.60 -6.97
N GLN A 128 1.00 -21.79 -6.80
CA GLN A 128 0.56 -21.34 -5.47
C GLN A 128 0.07 -22.51 -4.61
N ALA A 129 -0.72 -23.42 -5.17
CA ALA A 129 -1.21 -24.61 -4.48
C ALA A 129 -0.07 -25.58 -4.11
N ASP A 130 0.85 -25.83 -5.04
CA ASP A 130 1.98 -26.73 -4.83
C ASP A 130 2.87 -26.24 -3.66
N ARG A 131 3.01 -24.93 -3.44
CA ARG A 131 3.71 -24.37 -2.26
C ARG A 131 3.04 -24.70 -0.92
N GLY A 132 1.77 -25.08 -0.88
CA GLY A 132 1.10 -25.55 0.34
C GLY A 132 1.71 -26.85 0.90
N THR A 133 2.50 -27.56 0.10
CA THR A 133 3.26 -28.73 0.56
C THR A 133 4.42 -28.36 1.49
N ILE A 134 5.00 -27.16 1.35
CA ILE A 134 6.22 -26.73 2.06
C ILE A 134 5.99 -25.58 3.06
N ARG A 135 4.82 -24.94 3.04
CA ARG A 135 4.47 -23.84 3.95
C ARG A 135 2.98 -23.77 4.25
N THR A 136 2.64 -23.00 5.27
CA THR A 136 1.30 -22.54 5.61
C THR A 136 1.26 -21.01 5.59
N ILE A 137 0.20 -20.43 5.01
CA ILE A 137 -0.04 -18.98 5.11
C ILE A 137 -0.82 -18.72 6.40
N ARG A 138 -0.24 -17.94 7.32
CA ARG A 138 -0.87 -17.60 8.61
C ARG A 138 -1.75 -16.37 8.55
N GLY A 139 -1.64 -15.60 7.48
CA GLY A 139 -2.49 -14.46 7.21
C GLY A 139 -1.80 -13.43 6.35
N ASN A 140 -2.46 -12.29 6.20
CA ASN A 140 -1.91 -11.11 5.54
C ASN A 140 -2.26 -9.88 6.37
N MET A 141 -1.34 -8.93 6.46
CA MET A 141 -1.53 -7.68 7.18
C MET A 141 -1.37 -6.51 6.22
N LEU A 142 -2.39 -5.67 6.15
CA LEU A 142 -2.32 -4.38 5.45
C LEU A 142 -2.01 -3.28 6.46
N MET A 143 -0.80 -2.74 6.39
CA MET A 143 -0.29 -1.77 7.35
C MET A 143 -0.05 -0.42 6.68
N ARG A 144 -0.28 0.67 7.42
CA ARG A 144 0.14 2.01 6.99
C ARG A 144 1.37 2.41 7.77
N GLU A 145 2.42 2.77 7.04
CA GLU A 145 3.59 3.38 7.65
C GLU A 145 3.22 4.76 8.21
N ILE A 146 3.73 5.07 9.40
CA ILE A 146 3.58 6.39 10.00
C ILE A 146 4.94 7.09 9.91
N VAL A 147 4.95 8.26 9.28
CA VAL A 147 6.15 9.09 9.11
C VAL A 147 6.11 10.19 10.14
N PHE A 148 7.16 10.31 10.96
CA PHE A 148 7.28 11.39 11.93
C PHE A 148 7.69 12.71 11.25
N LYS A 149 7.22 13.83 11.81
CA LYS A 149 7.56 15.18 11.33
C LYS A 149 8.83 15.72 11.99
#